data_AF-A0AAW7XMY0-F1
#
_entry.id   AF-A0AAW7XMY0-F1
#
_cell.length_a   1.000
_cell.length_b   1.000
_cell.length_c   1.000
_cell.angle_alpha   90.00
_cell.angle_beta   90.00
_cell.angle_gamma   90.00
#
_symmetry.space_group_name_H-M   'P 1'
#
loop_
_entity.id
_entity.type
_entity.pdbx_description
1 polymer ?
#
loop_
_entity_poly.entity_id
_entity_poly.type
_entity_poly.pdbx_seq_one_letter_code
_entity_poly.pdbx_strand_id
1 'polypeptide(L)'
;MECAEIEKEASDRLDRHFISIWEDCDALVAEGIREFRDRWANYSVHSYRKDPRNHLKDAHADIKKETDKRPISELILEVLDPKVSAFLNSLPETHFHLFPNPYWNISHAPFQGSKSEFPLTEKFYRNVSVKYGAKFKAETPLTNLIMIMGFKNTHDSIKQQLRHFMNSEHQCRPIDFQFQATMDNLLELLWLLHLTPTRFKHHSADIKLNARRKQTYCELCGQRNELAEYFYRLDNNLLDPNDLQEADDGQNTKLQLSHRYCAQHRPRNKDGRWNSAYKSALQSKEQFEKELLRLQRYIAKPKDHKPLLNHEELQSLSAEELIDRYFYHFLDGKVVTQEQANTYFDYVKENFRFPIEFERETKRLIYVAAIRLTGAGSKIGSDDIGKIRNIARRIVDSKLTDTKKIIIALSKEGKTQKEISSHFSKSYGIKISTQSISKILISSSKHFK
;
A
#
# COMPACT_ATOMS: atom_id res chain seq x y z
N MET A 1 8.91 34.52 -27.67
CA MET A 1 7.63 34.62 -26.96
C MET A 1 6.78 33.46 -27.47
N GLU A 2 7.02 32.27 -26.95
CA GLU A 2 6.21 31.09 -27.25
C GLU A 2 4.85 31.27 -26.60
N CYS A 3 3.77 31.13 -27.37
CA CYS A 3 2.42 31.16 -26.83
C CYS A 3 2.29 30.01 -25.82
N ALA A 4 1.99 30.33 -24.57
CA ALA A 4 1.62 29.33 -23.57
C ALA A 4 0.39 28.58 -24.11
N GLU A 5 0.53 27.28 -24.34
CA GLU A 5 -0.57 26.39 -24.73
C GLU A 5 -1.71 26.55 -23.71
N ILE A 6 -2.94 26.73 -24.19
CA ILE A 6 -4.10 26.89 -23.31
C ILE A 6 -4.45 25.50 -22.75
N GLU A 7 -4.86 25.39 -21.48
CA GLU A 7 -5.14 24.11 -20.80
C GLU A 7 -6.11 23.18 -21.58
N LYS A 8 -7.00 23.76 -22.39
CA LYS A 8 -7.88 23.00 -23.29
C LYS A 8 -7.12 22.26 -24.40
N GLU A 9 -6.14 22.91 -25.02
CA GLU A 9 -5.30 22.33 -26.07
C GLU A 9 -4.40 21.23 -25.48
N ALA A 10 -3.85 21.48 -24.28
CA ALA A 10 -3.08 20.48 -23.54
C ALA A 10 -3.91 19.24 -23.17
N SER A 11 -5.18 19.44 -22.77
CA SER A 11 -6.12 18.34 -22.49
C SER A 11 -6.36 17.46 -23.71
N ASP A 12 -6.62 18.07 -24.87
CA ASP A 12 -6.87 17.34 -26.12
C ASP A 12 -5.62 16.58 -26.60
N ARG A 13 -4.44 17.15 -26.40
CA ARG A 13 -3.14 16.54 -26.79
C ARG A 13 -2.71 15.40 -25.88
N LEU A 14 -2.86 15.54 -24.56
CA LEU A 14 -2.29 14.62 -23.57
C LEU A 14 -3.22 13.47 -23.18
N ASP A 15 -4.52 13.61 -23.44
CA ASP A 15 -5.56 12.61 -23.18
C ASP A 15 -5.41 11.99 -21.77
N ARG A 16 -5.09 10.69 -21.68
CA ARG A 16 -4.98 9.94 -20.43
C ARG A 16 -3.86 10.39 -19.48
N HIS A 17 -2.92 11.21 -19.96
CA HIS A 17 -1.82 11.75 -19.14
C HIS A 17 -2.08 13.18 -18.68
N PHE A 18 -3.22 13.77 -19.07
CA PHE A 18 -3.60 15.11 -18.66
C PHE A 18 -3.97 15.15 -17.17
N ILE A 19 -3.45 16.16 -16.48
CA ILE A 19 -3.78 16.52 -15.11
C ILE A 19 -4.13 18.00 -15.14
N SER A 20 -5.28 18.36 -14.58
CA SER A 20 -5.71 19.76 -14.52
C SER A 20 -4.88 20.54 -13.49
N ILE A 21 -4.64 21.82 -13.71
CA ILE A 21 -3.93 22.69 -12.76
C ILE A 21 -4.94 23.68 -12.19
N TRP A 22 -5.04 23.75 -10.87
CA TRP A 22 -6.00 24.60 -10.18
C TRP A 22 -5.49 26.05 -10.13
N GLU A 23 -6.40 27.02 -10.14
CA GLU A 23 -6.09 28.45 -10.29
C GLU A 23 -5.09 28.99 -9.25
N ASP A 24 -5.21 28.53 -8.00
CA ASP A 24 -4.34 28.94 -6.90
C ASP A 24 -3.16 27.98 -6.64
N CYS A 25 -2.90 27.00 -7.51
CA CYS A 25 -1.78 26.06 -7.32
C CYS A 25 -0.44 26.81 -7.26
N ASP A 26 0.47 26.39 -6.38
CA ASP A 26 1.82 26.94 -6.32
C ASP A 26 2.50 26.87 -7.69
N ALA A 27 3.13 27.98 -8.11
CA ALA A 27 3.64 28.12 -9.46
C ALA A 27 4.73 27.09 -9.81
N LEU A 28 5.57 26.71 -8.85
CA LEU A 28 6.61 25.70 -9.04
C LEU A 28 6.00 24.31 -9.15
N VAL A 29 5.02 23.99 -8.30
CA VAL A 29 4.32 22.70 -8.35
C VAL A 29 3.50 22.59 -9.64
N ALA A 30 2.81 23.65 -10.06
CA ALA A 30 2.09 23.73 -11.31
C ALA A 30 3.01 23.50 -12.52
N GLU A 31 4.17 24.16 -12.56
CA GLU A 31 5.21 23.91 -13.58
C GLU A 31 5.66 22.45 -13.58
N GLY A 32 5.93 21.88 -12.39
CA GLY A 32 6.27 20.47 -12.24
C GLY A 32 5.18 19.53 -12.76
N ILE A 33 3.90 19.84 -12.54
CA ILE A 33 2.78 19.04 -13.08
C ILE A 33 2.71 19.14 -14.61
N ARG A 34 2.96 20.32 -15.20
CA ARG A 34 3.03 20.48 -16.68
C ARG A 34 4.13 19.63 -17.27
N GLU A 35 5.34 19.70 -16.71
CA GLU A 35 6.46 18.88 -17.17
C GLU A 35 6.18 17.37 -16.94
N PHE A 36 5.55 17.01 -15.83
CA PHE A 36 5.18 15.64 -15.53
C PHE A 36 4.23 15.07 -16.60
N ARG A 37 3.14 15.78 -16.91
CA ARG A 37 2.14 15.31 -17.89
C ARG A 37 2.72 15.15 -19.30
N ASP A 38 3.63 16.02 -19.72
CA ASP A 38 4.30 15.92 -21.03
C ASP A 38 5.26 14.73 -21.11
N ARG A 39 5.91 14.37 -20.00
CA ARG A 39 6.89 13.29 -19.95
C ARG A 39 6.28 11.93 -19.63
N TRP A 40 5.08 11.88 -19.03
CA TRP A 40 4.47 10.67 -18.48
C TRP A 40 4.41 9.51 -19.48
N ALA A 41 4.14 9.75 -20.76
CA ALA A 41 4.03 8.68 -21.76
C ALA A 41 5.25 7.72 -21.83
N ASN A 42 6.45 8.20 -21.43
CA ASN A 42 7.69 7.42 -21.39
C ASN A 42 7.92 6.63 -20.07
N TYR A 43 7.02 6.77 -19.12
CA TYR A 43 7.12 6.20 -17.77
C TYR A 43 5.94 5.30 -17.45
N SER A 44 6.14 4.42 -16.47
CA SER A 44 5.14 3.44 -16.03
C SER A 44 5.17 3.29 -14.52
N VAL A 45 3.98 3.27 -13.91
CA VAL A 45 3.81 2.94 -12.48
C VAL A 45 4.16 1.47 -12.17
N HIS A 46 4.35 0.65 -13.21
CA HIS A 46 4.62 -0.79 -13.11
C HIS A 46 6.07 -1.15 -13.44
N SER A 47 6.86 -0.22 -13.98
CA SER A 47 8.25 -0.50 -14.31
C SER A 47 9.11 -0.50 -13.06
N TYR A 48 9.84 -1.60 -12.86
CA TYR A 48 10.84 -1.75 -11.80
C TYR A 48 12.29 -1.71 -12.34
N ARG A 49 12.48 -1.53 -13.65
CA ARG A 49 13.79 -1.56 -14.30
C ARG A 49 14.33 -0.13 -14.48
N LYS A 50 15.56 0.11 -14.02
CA LYS A 50 16.27 1.38 -14.27
C LYS A 50 16.81 1.52 -15.70
N ASP A 51 16.92 0.41 -16.44
CA ASP A 51 17.47 0.40 -17.80
C ASP A 51 16.48 -0.22 -18.80
N PRO A 52 15.66 0.61 -19.45
CA PRO A 52 14.96 0.22 -20.65
C PRO A 52 15.89 0.42 -21.86
N ARG A 53 16.81 -0.51 -22.09
CA ARG A 53 17.60 -0.64 -23.32
C ARG A 53 18.09 0.70 -23.91
N ASN A 54 19.27 1.12 -23.45
CA ASN A 54 20.10 2.25 -23.91
C ASN A 54 20.11 2.59 -25.44
N HIS A 55 19.72 1.67 -26.34
CA HIS A 55 19.63 1.88 -27.80
C HIS A 55 18.29 2.47 -28.31
N LEU A 56 17.28 2.61 -27.46
CA LEU A 56 15.97 3.21 -27.80
C LEU A 56 15.73 4.55 -27.07
N LYS A 57 16.80 5.20 -26.59
CA LYS A 57 16.73 6.48 -25.87
C LYS A 57 15.97 7.55 -26.65
N ASP A 58 16.12 7.54 -27.98
CA ASP A 58 15.57 8.55 -28.88
C ASP A 58 14.27 8.11 -29.58
N ALA A 59 13.70 6.95 -29.22
CA ALA A 59 12.46 6.48 -29.82
C ALA A 59 11.24 7.22 -29.27
N HIS A 60 10.27 7.53 -30.14
CA HIS A 60 8.99 8.14 -29.77
C HIS A 60 8.22 7.30 -28.74
N ALA A 61 7.52 7.96 -27.81
CA ALA A 61 6.78 7.33 -26.71
C ALA A 61 5.75 6.30 -27.18
N ASP A 62 5.13 6.52 -28.34
CA ASP A 62 4.10 5.65 -28.93
C ASP A 62 4.65 4.31 -29.46
N ILE A 63 5.97 4.24 -29.68
CA ILE A 63 6.66 3.04 -30.19
C ILE A 63 7.16 2.16 -29.03
N LYS A 64 7.31 2.73 -27.82
CA LYS A 64 7.85 2.01 -26.64
C LYS A 64 6.82 1.05 -26.05
N LYS A 65 7.22 -0.23 -25.90
CA LYS A 65 6.43 -1.20 -25.14
C LYS A 65 6.46 -0.84 -23.66
N GLU A 66 5.46 -1.24 -22.90
CA GLU A 66 5.38 -0.99 -21.45
C GLU A 66 6.61 -1.50 -20.67
N THR A 67 7.20 -2.60 -21.12
CA THR A 67 8.45 -3.17 -20.55
C THR A 67 9.69 -2.31 -20.79
N ASP A 68 9.62 -1.39 -21.75
CA ASP A 68 10.68 -0.47 -22.15
C ASP A 68 10.43 0.95 -21.58
N LYS A 69 9.46 1.14 -20.68
CA LYS A 69 9.21 2.42 -19.99
C LYS A 69 9.97 2.51 -18.67
N ARG A 70 10.36 3.73 -18.28
CA ARG A 70 11.05 4.00 -17.02
C ARG A 70 10.08 3.93 -15.82
N PRO A 71 10.57 3.68 -14.58
CA PRO A 71 9.75 3.72 -13.37
C PRO A 71 9.16 5.12 -13.16
N ILE A 72 7.86 5.22 -12.92
CA ILE A 72 7.20 6.52 -12.69
C ILE A 72 7.77 7.28 -11.50
N SER A 73 8.32 6.56 -10.51
CA SER A 73 8.96 7.17 -9.34
C SER A 73 10.19 7.98 -9.72
N GLU A 74 10.87 7.66 -10.82
CA GLU A 74 11.96 8.48 -11.34
C GLU A 74 11.44 9.80 -11.89
N LEU A 75 10.30 9.80 -12.59
CA LEU A 75 9.69 11.04 -13.08
C LEU A 75 9.21 11.92 -11.91
N ILE A 76 8.60 11.33 -10.88
CA ILE A 76 8.18 12.06 -9.67
C ILE A 76 9.38 12.67 -8.96
N LEU A 77 10.46 11.88 -8.79
CA LEU A 77 11.69 12.32 -8.14
C LEU A 77 12.42 13.43 -8.92
N GLU A 78 12.44 13.35 -10.25
CA GLU A 78 13.12 14.33 -11.11
C GLU A 78 12.34 15.65 -11.21
N VAL A 79 11.01 15.58 -11.31
CA VAL A 79 10.18 16.72 -11.71
C VAL A 79 9.40 17.32 -10.55
N LEU A 80 8.73 16.48 -9.76
CA LEU A 80 7.77 16.95 -8.75
C LEU A 80 8.44 17.21 -7.41
N ASP A 81 9.28 16.30 -6.93
CA ASP A 81 9.90 16.40 -5.61
C ASP A 81 10.66 17.72 -5.36
N PRO A 82 11.51 18.22 -6.29
CA PRO A 82 12.21 19.50 -6.10
C PRO A 82 11.25 20.67 -5.95
N LYS A 83 10.16 20.67 -6.72
CA LYS A 83 9.14 21.73 -6.74
C LYS A 83 8.27 21.67 -5.50
N VAL A 84 7.79 20.49 -5.12
CA VAL A 84 7.01 20.27 -3.89
C VAL A 84 7.84 20.61 -2.66
N SER A 85 9.13 20.28 -2.63
CA SER A 85 9.96 20.69 -1.50
C SER A 85 10.17 22.20 -1.43
N ALA A 86 10.39 22.87 -2.55
CA ALA A 86 10.53 24.32 -2.56
C ALA A 86 9.25 24.99 -2.02
N PHE A 87 8.09 24.51 -2.47
CA PHE A 87 6.79 24.90 -1.95
C PHE A 87 6.67 24.66 -0.43
N LEU A 88 6.92 23.44 0.06
CA LEU A 88 6.82 23.13 1.48
C LEU A 88 7.78 23.97 2.35
N ASN A 89 8.96 24.30 1.84
CA ASN A 89 9.93 25.15 2.54
C ASN A 89 9.54 26.65 2.52
N SER A 90 8.66 27.06 1.60
CA SER A 90 8.12 28.42 1.55
C SER A 90 6.93 28.65 2.48
N LEU A 91 6.34 27.57 2.99
CA LEU A 91 5.16 27.63 3.84
C LEU A 91 5.50 28.13 5.26
N PRO A 92 4.58 28.85 5.92
CA PRO A 92 4.65 29.10 7.35
C PRO A 92 4.65 27.79 8.16
N GLU A 93 5.23 27.82 9.35
CA GLU A 93 5.31 26.66 10.26
C GLU A 93 3.93 26.06 10.59
N THR A 94 2.87 26.90 10.59
CA THR A 94 1.47 26.48 10.77
C THR A 94 1.02 25.47 9.70
N HIS A 95 1.47 25.62 8.46
CA HIS A 95 1.09 24.76 7.34
C HIS A 95 2.01 23.56 7.16
N PHE A 96 3.26 23.68 7.61
CA PHE A 96 4.27 22.62 7.48
C PHE A 96 3.81 21.30 8.14
N HIS A 97 3.12 21.39 9.29
CA HIS A 97 2.62 20.24 10.03
C HIS A 97 1.42 19.53 9.36
N LEU A 98 0.84 20.14 8.33
CA LEU A 98 -0.35 19.66 7.64
C LEU A 98 -0.02 18.91 6.35
N PHE A 99 1.25 18.88 5.93
CA PHE A 99 1.70 17.89 4.96
C PHE A 99 2.04 16.59 5.69
N PRO A 100 1.55 15.41 5.24
CA PRO A 100 1.88 14.16 5.89
C PRO A 100 3.39 13.96 5.89
N ASN A 101 3.98 14.07 7.06
CA ASN A 101 5.34 13.63 7.26
C ASN A 101 5.27 12.19 7.79
N PRO A 102 5.89 11.22 7.10
CA PRO A 102 5.85 9.83 7.53
C PRO A 102 6.50 9.56 8.90
N TYR A 103 7.04 10.60 9.56
CA TYR A 103 7.78 10.52 10.82
C TYR A 103 7.14 11.27 12.01
N TRP A 104 5.91 11.80 11.94
CA TRP A 104 5.26 12.50 13.07
C TRP A 104 4.90 11.64 14.30
N ASN A 105 5.14 10.32 14.26
CA ASN A 105 5.06 9.42 15.42
C ASN A 105 6.42 9.13 16.07
N ILE A 106 7.48 9.88 15.71
CA ILE A 106 8.69 9.95 16.51
C ILE A 106 8.48 11.11 17.48
N SER A 107 8.38 10.79 18.77
CA SER A 107 8.17 11.73 19.86
C SER A 107 9.09 12.95 19.74
N HIS A 108 8.53 14.10 19.34
CA HIS A 108 9.14 15.38 19.65
C HIS A 108 8.81 15.68 21.11
N ALA A 109 9.69 15.25 22.03
CA ALA A 109 9.79 15.94 23.30
C ALA A 109 10.19 17.39 22.99
N PRO A 110 9.53 18.39 23.59
CA PRO A 110 9.73 19.78 23.26
C PRO A 110 11.13 20.18 23.73
N PHE A 111 11.99 20.64 22.82
CA PHE A 111 13.16 21.40 23.23
C PHE A 111 12.70 22.81 23.60
N GLN A 112 12.19 22.95 24.83
CA GLN A 112 12.25 24.22 25.54
C GLN A 112 13.72 24.52 25.83
N GLY A 113 14.18 25.63 25.23
CA GLY A 113 14.84 26.71 25.94
C GLY A 113 15.95 26.30 26.90
N SER A 114 17.17 26.46 26.38
CA SER A 114 18.33 26.95 27.11
C SER A 114 18.54 26.28 28.45
N LYS A 115 19.39 25.25 28.45
CA LYS A 115 20.30 25.13 29.55
C LYS A 115 21.73 25.38 29.04
N SER A 116 22.34 26.55 29.30
CA SER A 116 22.36 27.00 30.69
C SER A 116 22.61 25.71 31.50
N GLU A 117 23.67 24.97 31.06
CA GLU A 117 24.13 23.58 31.32
C GLU A 117 23.89 22.57 30.16
N PHE A 118 24.85 22.04 29.35
CA PHE A 118 26.32 21.84 29.38
C PHE A 118 26.85 21.58 27.93
N PRO A 119 28.18 21.66 27.64
CA PRO A 119 28.73 21.57 26.29
C PRO A 119 29.03 20.13 25.87
N LEU A 120 28.28 19.60 24.90
CA LEU A 120 28.53 18.31 24.26
C LEU A 120 29.10 18.51 22.85
N THR A 121 30.39 18.17 22.71
CA THR A 121 31.19 18.22 21.48
C THR A 121 30.71 17.23 20.42
N GLU A 122 30.20 17.75 19.30
CA GLU A 122 30.44 17.46 17.86
C GLU A 122 30.75 16.04 17.31
N LYS A 123 30.89 15.01 18.14
CA LYS A 123 31.19 13.62 17.74
C LYS A 123 29.96 12.73 17.56
N PHE A 124 28.77 13.24 17.87
CA PHE A 124 27.50 12.53 17.68
C PHE A 124 26.86 12.74 16.30
N TYR A 125 27.29 13.76 15.55
CA TYR A 125 26.77 14.08 14.21
C TYR A 125 27.53 13.40 13.05
N ARG A 126 28.49 12.50 13.31
CA ARG A 126 29.30 11.88 12.24
C ARG A 126 28.93 10.46 11.79
N ASN A 127 28.10 9.70 12.52
CA ASN A 127 27.93 8.27 12.20
C ASN A 127 26.52 7.80 11.82
N VAL A 128 25.59 8.72 11.55
CA VAL A 128 24.39 8.42 10.74
C VAL A 128 24.65 8.89 9.31
N SER A 129 25.68 8.29 8.74
CA SER A 129 26.07 8.46 7.36
C SER A 129 26.21 7.06 6.81
N VAL A 130 25.54 6.84 5.68
CA VAL A 130 25.78 5.70 4.81
C VAL A 130 24.99 4.46 5.15
N LYS A 131 23.91 4.25 4.37
CA LYS A 131 23.07 3.03 4.28
C LYS A 131 21.81 3.24 3.33
N TYR A 132 21.53 4.47 2.88
CA TYR A 132 20.84 4.92 1.63
C TYR A 132 21.67 6.06 1.07
N GLY A 133 22.08 5.92 -0.19
CA GLY A 133 23.07 6.67 -1.00
C GLY A 133 23.85 7.83 -0.42
N ALA A 134 23.07 8.73 0.10
CA ALA A 134 23.25 10.01 0.73
C ALA A 134 21.87 10.58 0.46
N LYS A 135 21.21 11.10 1.50
CA LYS A 135 20.01 11.91 1.39
C LYS A 135 18.69 11.13 1.11
N PHE A 136 18.01 10.72 2.19
CA PHE A 136 16.60 11.09 2.28
C PHE A 136 16.62 12.61 2.42
N LYS A 137 16.11 13.31 1.42
CA LYS A 137 16.14 14.75 1.41
C LYS A 137 14.80 15.23 1.97
N ALA A 138 14.82 16.27 2.79
CA ALA A 138 13.66 17.15 2.92
C ALA A 138 13.16 17.58 1.51
N GLU A 139 14.09 17.60 0.55
CA GLU A 139 13.88 17.88 -0.88
C GLU A 139 13.10 16.82 -1.68
N THR A 140 12.72 15.66 -1.13
CA THR A 140 12.00 14.60 -1.88
C THR A 140 10.75 14.05 -1.16
N PRO A 141 9.82 14.94 -0.75
CA PRO A 141 8.73 14.62 0.18
C PRO A 141 7.70 13.64 -0.39
N LEU A 142 7.37 13.73 -1.68
CA LEU A 142 6.31 12.95 -2.30
C LEU A 142 6.77 11.53 -2.61
N THR A 143 7.97 11.36 -3.16
CA THR A 143 8.56 10.03 -3.39
C THR A 143 8.74 9.27 -2.09
N ASN A 144 9.16 9.96 -1.02
CA ASN A 144 9.31 9.34 0.30
C ASN A 144 7.98 8.73 0.78
N LEU A 145 6.87 9.47 0.67
CA LEU A 145 5.56 8.96 1.03
C LEU A 145 5.13 7.78 0.15
N ILE A 146 5.23 7.91 -1.17
CA ILE A 146 4.80 6.86 -2.11
C ILE A 146 5.57 5.56 -1.87
N MET A 147 6.88 5.65 -1.63
CA MET A 147 7.72 4.48 -1.37
C MET A 147 7.37 3.77 -0.04
N ILE A 148 6.87 4.51 0.95
CA ILE A 148 6.51 3.98 2.27
C ILE A 148 5.13 3.35 2.27
N MET A 149 4.13 4.01 1.69
CA MET A 149 2.73 3.60 1.83
C MET A 149 2.02 3.27 0.51
N GLY A 150 2.62 3.58 -0.64
CA GLY A 150 2.03 3.40 -1.97
C GLY A 150 1.02 4.49 -2.33
N PHE A 151 0.82 4.71 -3.64
CA PHE A 151 0.02 5.82 -4.19
C PHE A 151 -1.34 6.06 -3.51
N LYS A 152 -2.13 4.99 -3.32
CA LYS A 152 -3.46 5.10 -2.70
C LYS A 152 -3.39 5.59 -1.24
N ASN A 153 -2.51 5.00 -0.44
CA ASN A 153 -2.43 5.36 0.97
C ASN A 153 -1.77 6.73 1.15
N THR A 154 -0.84 7.12 0.26
CA THR A 154 -0.30 8.49 0.20
C THR A 154 -1.40 9.50 -0.09
N HIS A 155 -2.23 9.22 -1.09
CA HIS A 155 -3.42 10.03 -1.39
C HIS A 155 -4.34 10.14 -0.16
N ASP A 156 -4.70 9.01 0.45
CA ASP A 156 -5.63 9.01 1.59
C ASP A 156 -5.07 9.76 2.80
N SER A 157 -3.75 9.71 3.02
CA SER A 157 -3.05 10.42 4.10
C SER A 157 -3.02 11.93 3.87
N ILE A 158 -2.67 12.37 2.65
CA ILE A 158 -2.69 13.80 2.27
C ILE A 158 -4.11 14.35 2.41
N LYS A 159 -5.10 13.60 1.93
CA LYS A 159 -6.52 13.98 1.99
C LYS A 159 -7.03 14.11 3.43
N GLN A 160 -6.58 13.24 4.33
CA GLN A 160 -6.93 13.33 5.74
C GLN A 160 -6.37 14.59 6.39
N GLN A 161 -5.12 14.95 6.11
CA GLN A 161 -4.53 16.17 6.67
C GLN A 161 -5.15 17.44 6.08
N LEU A 162 -5.46 17.45 4.79
CA LEU A 162 -6.17 18.56 4.16
C LEU A 162 -7.55 18.77 4.80
N ARG A 163 -8.29 17.69 5.10
CA ARG A 163 -9.55 17.79 5.85
C ARG A 163 -9.36 18.32 7.27
N HIS A 164 -8.26 17.98 7.93
CA HIS A 164 -7.97 18.50 9.26
C HIS A 164 -7.75 20.02 9.20
N PHE A 165 -6.88 20.48 8.30
CA PHE A 165 -6.64 21.90 8.00
C PHE A 165 -7.95 22.66 7.76
N MET A 166 -8.82 22.12 6.90
CA MET A 166 -10.11 22.72 6.60
C MET A 166 -11.06 22.84 7.81
N ASN A 167 -10.85 22.03 8.85
CA ASN A 167 -11.71 22.03 10.04
C ASN A 167 -11.12 22.77 11.25
N SER A 168 -9.81 23.08 11.25
CA SER A 168 -9.10 23.58 12.44
C SER A 168 -8.53 25.01 12.32
N GLU A 169 -8.25 25.51 11.11
CA GLU A 169 -7.62 26.83 10.92
C GLU A 169 -8.56 27.88 10.31
N HIS A 170 -8.33 29.16 10.63
CA HIS A 170 -9.09 30.29 10.10
C HIS A 170 -8.67 30.56 8.63
N GLN A 171 -9.41 29.94 7.70
CA GLN A 171 -9.25 30.02 6.25
C GLN A 171 -9.60 31.42 5.72
N CYS A 172 -8.60 32.28 5.52
CA CYS A 172 -8.85 33.58 4.86
C CYS A 172 -7.60 34.19 4.20
N ARG A 173 -6.42 33.55 4.27
CA ARG A 173 -5.19 34.13 3.70
C ARG A 173 -4.91 33.56 2.31
N PRO A 174 -4.32 34.35 1.39
CA PRO A 174 -3.89 33.84 0.07
C PRO A 174 -3.04 32.56 0.13
N ILE A 175 -2.19 32.42 1.14
CA ILE A 175 -1.36 31.23 1.36
C ILE A 175 -2.18 29.98 1.73
N ASP A 176 -3.35 30.14 2.35
CA ASP A 176 -4.24 29.04 2.72
C ASP A 176 -4.91 28.45 1.46
N PHE A 177 -5.36 29.32 0.55
CA PHE A 177 -5.90 28.93 -0.76
C PHE A 177 -4.83 28.27 -1.63
N GLN A 178 -3.64 28.85 -1.66
CA GLN A 178 -2.50 28.28 -2.38
C GLN A 178 -2.11 26.90 -1.85
N PHE A 179 -2.10 26.72 -0.52
CA PHE A 179 -1.85 25.43 0.09
C PHE A 179 -2.90 24.40 -0.27
N GLN A 180 -4.19 24.74 -0.16
CA GLN A 180 -5.28 23.84 -0.51
C GLN A 180 -5.22 23.43 -1.99
N ALA A 181 -5.12 24.38 -2.91
CA ALA A 181 -5.07 24.10 -4.35
C ALA A 181 -3.87 23.23 -4.72
N THR A 182 -2.70 23.49 -4.12
CA THR A 182 -1.49 22.68 -4.34
C THR A 182 -1.69 21.25 -3.85
N MET A 183 -2.32 21.06 -2.68
CA MET A 183 -2.60 19.74 -2.13
C MET A 183 -3.65 18.98 -2.94
N ASP A 184 -4.72 19.64 -3.38
CA ASP A 184 -5.74 19.05 -4.25
C ASP A 184 -5.15 18.61 -5.60
N ASN A 185 -4.24 19.40 -6.18
CA ASN A 185 -3.48 19.03 -7.37
C ASN A 185 -2.61 17.78 -7.19
N LEU A 186 -1.91 17.67 -6.05
CA LEU A 186 -1.13 16.48 -5.71
C LEU A 186 -2.04 15.25 -5.47
N LEU A 187 -3.21 15.45 -4.87
CA LEU A 187 -4.21 14.39 -4.70
C LEU A 187 -4.74 13.89 -6.05
N GLU A 188 -5.07 14.79 -6.98
CA GLU A 188 -5.48 14.43 -8.33
C GLU A 188 -4.42 13.60 -9.04
N LEU A 189 -3.15 14.03 -8.98
CA LEU A 189 -2.01 13.31 -9.54
C LEU A 189 -1.85 11.91 -8.93
N LEU A 190 -1.85 11.80 -7.60
CA LEU A 190 -1.70 10.51 -6.90
C LEU A 190 -2.88 9.58 -7.18
N TRP A 191 -4.08 10.13 -7.29
CA TRP A 191 -5.28 9.38 -7.62
C TRP A 191 -5.22 8.89 -9.07
N LEU A 192 -4.83 9.73 -10.03
CA LEU A 192 -4.62 9.32 -11.42
C LEU A 192 -3.53 8.26 -11.55
N LEU A 193 -2.41 8.38 -10.83
CA LEU A 193 -1.37 7.35 -10.77
C LEU A 193 -1.89 6.05 -10.13
N HIS A 194 -2.70 6.13 -9.08
CA HIS A 194 -3.35 4.96 -8.50
C HIS A 194 -4.34 4.31 -9.48
N LEU A 195 -5.06 5.12 -10.24
CA LEU A 195 -6.06 4.68 -11.21
C LEU A 195 -5.43 4.24 -12.54
N THR A 196 -4.17 4.59 -12.83
CA THR A 196 -3.50 4.10 -14.03
C THR A 196 -3.55 2.57 -14.03
N PRO A 197 -4.19 1.95 -15.03
CA PRO A 197 -4.55 0.55 -14.92
C PRO A 197 -3.33 -0.35 -14.75
N THR A 198 -3.34 -1.23 -13.74
CA THR A 198 -2.55 -2.47 -13.78
C THR A 198 -2.94 -3.25 -15.02
N ARG A 199 -2.09 -3.21 -16.04
CA ARG A 199 -2.21 -4.10 -17.19
C ARG A 199 -0.85 -4.57 -17.64
N PHE A 200 -0.61 -5.82 -17.29
CA PHE A 200 0.18 -6.69 -18.12
C PHE A 200 -0.36 -6.62 -19.57
N LYS A 201 0.58 -6.47 -20.50
CA LYS A 201 0.52 -6.59 -21.97
C LYS A 201 -0.74 -6.03 -22.68
N HIS A 202 -0.50 -5.20 -23.70
CA HIS A 202 -1.47 -5.07 -24.78
C HIS A 202 -1.72 -6.46 -25.38
N HIS A 203 -2.93 -6.99 -25.22
CA HIS A 203 -3.35 -8.18 -25.95
C HIS A 203 -3.73 -7.78 -27.38
N SER A 204 -3.54 -8.67 -28.35
CA SER A 204 -3.76 -8.42 -29.79
C SER A 204 -5.17 -7.90 -30.08
N ALA A 205 -5.31 -7.17 -31.19
CA ALA A 205 -6.58 -6.60 -31.66
C ALA A 205 -7.69 -7.64 -31.87
N ASP A 206 -7.33 -8.92 -31.93
CA ASP A 206 -8.26 -10.04 -32.15
C ASP A 206 -9.09 -10.40 -30.91
N ILE A 207 -8.75 -9.87 -29.72
CA ILE A 207 -9.53 -10.12 -28.50
C ILE A 207 -10.65 -9.09 -28.38
N LYS A 208 -11.90 -9.53 -28.62
CA LYS A 208 -13.14 -8.73 -28.51
C LYS A 208 -13.51 -8.29 -27.07
N LEU A 209 -12.57 -8.30 -26.12
CA LEU A 209 -12.77 -7.90 -24.73
C LEU A 209 -12.14 -6.53 -24.48
N ASN A 210 -12.85 -5.68 -23.74
CA ASN A 210 -12.29 -4.39 -23.31
C ASN A 210 -11.15 -4.62 -22.30
N ALA A 211 -9.95 -4.71 -22.84
CA ALA A 211 -8.68 -4.80 -22.14
C ALA A 211 -8.25 -3.46 -21.55
N ARG A 212 -9.15 -2.45 -21.39
CA ARG A 212 -8.96 -1.21 -20.62
C ARG A 212 -9.68 -1.20 -19.26
N ARG A 213 -10.46 -2.25 -18.90
CA ARG A 213 -11.17 -2.41 -17.60
C ARG A 213 -10.32 -3.01 -16.47
N LYS A 214 -10.31 -2.43 -15.26
CA LYS A 214 -9.33 -2.71 -14.15
C LYS A 214 -9.04 -4.22 -13.95
N GLN A 215 -7.77 -4.65 -14.04
CA GLN A 215 -7.36 -6.03 -13.77
C GLN A 215 -6.70 -6.11 -12.39
N THR A 216 -7.46 -6.49 -11.37
CA THR A 216 -7.03 -6.48 -9.96
C THR A 216 -7.58 -7.68 -9.21
N TYR A 217 -7.34 -7.70 -7.90
CA TYR A 217 -8.10 -8.56 -6.98
C TYR A 217 -9.57 -8.13 -6.91
N CYS A 218 -10.42 -9.10 -6.58
CA CYS A 218 -11.81 -8.90 -6.22
C CYS A 218 -11.92 -7.92 -5.05
N GLU A 219 -12.86 -6.98 -5.09
CA GLU A 219 -13.06 -6.03 -4.00
C GLU A 219 -13.44 -6.69 -2.67
N LEU A 220 -14.04 -7.88 -2.72
CA LEU A 220 -14.58 -8.59 -1.56
C LEU A 220 -13.67 -9.71 -1.06
N CYS A 221 -12.59 -10.07 -1.76
CA CYS A 221 -11.65 -11.09 -1.30
C CYS A 221 -10.25 -10.91 -1.92
N GLY A 222 -9.41 -11.95 -1.85
CA GLY A 222 -8.06 -11.95 -2.42
C GLY A 222 -7.90 -12.71 -3.73
N GLN A 223 -8.99 -13.22 -4.32
CA GLN A 223 -8.97 -13.82 -5.65
C GLN A 223 -8.86 -12.75 -6.73
N ARG A 224 -8.33 -13.08 -7.91
CA ARG A 224 -8.37 -12.19 -9.08
C ARG A 224 -9.83 -11.90 -9.46
N ASN A 225 -10.12 -10.68 -9.90
CA ASN A 225 -11.41 -10.41 -10.54
C ASN A 225 -11.52 -11.23 -11.84
N GLU A 226 -12.74 -11.48 -12.32
CA GLU A 226 -12.95 -12.39 -13.46
C GLU A 226 -12.18 -11.98 -14.71
N LEU A 227 -12.04 -10.68 -14.94
CA LEU A 227 -11.26 -10.16 -16.05
C LEU A 227 -9.75 -10.45 -15.89
N ALA A 228 -9.20 -10.22 -14.70
CA ALA A 228 -7.80 -10.48 -14.39
C ALA A 228 -7.49 -11.98 -14.38
N GLU A 229 -8.43 -12.82 -13.97
CA GLU A 229 -8.29 -14.28 -14.01
C GLU A 229 -8.33 -14.79 -15.46
N TYR A 230 -9.23 -14.27 -16.29
CA TYR A 230 -9.27 -14.60 -17.72
C TYR A 230 -7.93 -14.29 -18.41
N PHE A 231 -7.39 -13.08 -18.20
CA PHE A 231 -6.09 -12.72 -18.78
C PHE A 231 -4.94 -13.53 -18.20
N TYR A 232 -4.97 -13.85 -16.90
CA TYR A 232 -3.98 -14.76 -16.31
C TYR A 232 -4.02 -16.14 -16.99
N ARG A 233 -5.21 -16.70 -17.21
CA ARG A 233 -5.34 -17.99 -17.91
C ARG A 233 -4.89 -17.88 -19.36
N LEU A 234 -5.26 -16.82 -20.07
CA LEU A 234 -4.82 -16.56 -21.44
C LEU A 234 -3.28 -16.49 -21.55
N ASP A 235 -2.63 -15.68 -20.71
CA ASP A 235 -1.18 -15.47 -20.74
C ASP A 235 -0.38 -16.73 -20.41
N ASN A 236 -0.98 -17.67 -19.67
CA ASN A 236 -0.36 -18.93 -19.28
C ASN A 236 -0.83 -20.14 -20.13
N ASN A 237 -1.58 -19.90 -21.22
CA ASN A 237 -2.16 -20.95 -22.06
C ASN A 237 -3.02 -21.96 -21.27
N LEU A 238 -3.78 -21.46 -20.30
CA LEU A 238 -4.67 -22.22 -19.42
C LEU A 238 -6.16 -22.02 -19.74
N LEU A 239 -6.50 -21.42 -20.90
CA LEU A 239 -7.89 -21.30 -21.33
C LEU A 239 -8.39 -22.65 -21.85
N ASP A 240 -9.60 -23.01 -21.43
CA ASP A 240 -10.25 -24.21 -21.95
C ASP A 240 -10.88 -23.91 -23.32
N PRO A 241 -11.12 -24.92 -24.17
CA PRO A 241 -11.79 -24.75 -25.46
C PRO A 241 -13.14 -24.02 -25.35
N ASN A 242 -13.87 -24.23 -24.24
CA ASN A 242 -15.12 -23.52 -23.96
C ASN A 242 -14.92 -22.01 -23.70
N ASP A 243 -13.79 -21.59 -23.11
CA ASP A 243 -13.49 -20.18 -22.87
C ASP A 243 -13.15 -19.43 -24.18
N LEU A 244 -12.68 -20.16 -25.19
CA LEU A 244 -12.39 -19.66 -26.54
C LEU A 244 -13.68 -19.60 -27.38
N GLN A 245 -14.58 -20.56 -27.21
CA GLN A 245 -15.86 -20.62 -27.91
C GLN A 245 -16.80 -19.48 -27.49
N GLU A 246 -16.92 -19.20 -26.18
CA GLU A 246 -17.72 -18.06 -25.67
C GLU A 246 -17.23 -16.67 -26.19
N ALA A 247 -16.02 -16.58 -26.76
CA ALA A 247 -15.47 -15.36 -27.35
C ALA A 247 -15.75 -15.20 -28.85
N ASP A 248 -16.06 -16.30 -29.55
CA ASP A 248 -16.19 -16.35 -31.01
C ASP A 248 -17.62 -16.62 -31.50
N ASP A 249 -18.54 -16.94 -30.59
CA ASP A 249 -19.96 -17.10 -30.91
C ASP A 249 -20.53 -15.77 -31.47
N GLY A 250 -20.73 -15.73 -32.80
CA GLY A 250 -21.31 -14.59 -33.54
C GLY A 250 -22.73 -14.17 -33.11
N GLN A 251 -23.23 -14.71 -32.01
CA GLN A 251 -24.50 -14.39 -31.37
C GLN A 251 -24.36 -13.35 -30.25
N ASN A 252 -23.54 -12.31 -30.40
CA ASN A 252 -23.62 -11.07 -29.60
C ASN A 252 -23.59 -11.22 -28.04
N THR A 253 -23.33 -12.41 -27.49
CA THR A 253 -23.20 -12.68 -26.05
C THR A 253 -21.78 -12.37 -25.64
N LYS A 254 -21.43 -11.08 -25.67
CA LYS A 254 -20.13 -10.57 -25.19
C LYS A 254 -19.82 -11.19 -23.83
N LEU A 255 -18.70 -11.92 -23.71
CA LEU A 255 -18.17 -12.44 -22.44
C LEU A 255 -18.24 -11.35 -21.33
N GLN A 256 -19.22 -11.48 -20.44
CA GLN A 256 -19.48 -10.50 -19.39
C GLN A 256 -18.58 -10.76 -18.19
N LEU A 257 -17.29 -10.47 -18.33
CA LEU A 257 -16.32 -10.59 -17.24
C LEU A 257 -16.38 -9.37 -16.32
N SER A 258 -16.52 -9.61 -15.02
CA SER A 258 -16.46 -8.57 -14.00
C SER A 258 -15.03 -8.05 -13.80
N HIS A 259 -14.90 -6.73 -13.73
CA HIS A 259 -13.66 -6.05 -13.39
C HIS A 259 -13.58 -5.68 -11.90
N ARG A 260 -14.59 -6.05 -11.10
CA ARG A 260 -14.68 -5.73 -9.66
C ARG A 260 -14.65 -6.98 -8.78
N TYR A 261 -15.20 -8.09 -9.28
CA TYR A 261 -15.45 -9.28 -8.49
C TYR A 261 -14.88 -10.53 -9.16
N CYS A 262 -14.49 -11.53 -8.37
CA CYS A 262 -14.16 -12.86 -8.86
C CYS A 262 -15.43 -13.67 -9.16
N ALA A 263 -15.28 -14.84 -9.77
CA ALA A 263 -16.41 -15.73 -10.09
C ALA A 263 -17.31 -16.05 -8.87
N GLN A 264 -16.69 -16.29 -7.71
CA GLN A 264 -17.42 -16.58 -6.47
C GLN A 264 -18.19 -15.38 -5.91
N HIS A 265 -17.77 -14.16 -6.23
CA HIS A 265 -18.38 -12.91 -5.75
C HIS A 265 -19.08 -12.14 -6.88
N ARG A 266 -19.35 -12.78 -8.02
CA ARG A 266 -20.17 -12.15 -9.06
C ARG A 266 -21.58 -11.89 -8.50
N PRO A 267 -22.19 -10.70 -8.71
CA PRO A 267 -23.49 -10.37 -8.15
C PRO A 267 -24.62 -11.34 -8.52
N ARG A 268 -24.62 -11.80 -9.77
CA ARG A 268 -25.57 -12.79 -10.30
C ARG A 268 -24.81 -14.03 -10.78
N ASN A 269 -25.35 -15.21 -10.48
CA ASN A 269 -24.84 -16.47 -11.01
C ASN A 269 -25.08 -16.54 -12.53
N LYS A 270 -24.47 -17.53 -13.20
CA LYS A 270 -24.74 -17.80 -14.63
C LYS A 270 -26.24 -17.99 -14.90
N ASP A 271 -26.98 -18.53 -13.93
CA ASP A 271 -28.44 -18.73 -13.99
C ASP A 271 -29.27 -17.44 -13.71
N GLY A 272 -28.64 -16.27 -13.61
CA GLY A 272 -29.30 -14.97 -13.38
C GLY A 272 -29.78 -14.72 -11.94
N ARG A 273 -29.80 -15.74 -11.08
CA ARG A 273 -30.14 -15.61 -9.65
C ARG A 273 -29.08 -14.82 -8.88
N TRP A 274 -29.51 -14.11 -7.84
CA TRP A 274 -28.59 -13.39 -6.94
C TRP A 274 -27.66 -14.36 -6.20
N ASN A 275 -26.38 -14.03 -6.19
CA ASN A 275 -25.36 -14.78 -5.48
C ASN A 275 -25.39 -14.45 -3.97
N SER A 276 -25.59 -15.46 -3.13
CA SER A 276 -25.60 -15.32 -1.67
C SER A 276 -24.22 -14.98 -1.10
N ALA A 277 -23.15 -15.53 -1.68
CA ALA A 277 -21.77 -15.23 -1.27
C ALA A 277 -21.43 -13.76 -1.54
N TYR A 278 -21.84 -13.22 -2.68
CA TYR A 278 -21.73 -11.78 -2.96
C TYR A 278 -22.43 -10.93 -1.91
N LYS A 279 -23.71 -11.22 -1.60
CA LYS A 279 -24.49 -10.44 -0.63
C LYS A 279 -23.86 -10.47 0.77
N SER A 280 -23.46 -11.64 1.23
CA SER A 280 -22.86 -11.81 2.56
C SER A 280 -21.49 -11.11 2.66
N ALA A 281 -20.65 -11.24 1.64
CA ALA A 281 -19.35 -10.58 1.59
C ALA A 281 -19.49 -9.05 1.49
N LEU A 282 -20.48 -8.55 0.75
CA LEU A 282 -20.78 -7.12 0.63
C LEU A 282 -21.26 -6.53 1.96
N GLN A 283 -22.15 -7.22 2.69
CA GLN A 283 -22.63 -6.79 4.02
C GLN A 283 -21.49 -6.68 5.05
N SER A 284 -20.41 -7.42 4.86
CA SER A 284 -19.26 -7.46 5.76
C SER A 284 -18.01 -6.79 5.17
N LYS A 285 -18.18 -5.93 4.15
CA LYS A 285 -17.08 -5.29 3.43
C LYS A 285 -16.24 -4.39 4.33
N GLU A 286 -16.85 -3.57 5.17
CA GLU A 286 -16.14 -2.65 6.06
C GLU A 286 -15.28 -3.41 7.08
N GLN A 287 -15.82 -4.46 7.69
CA GLN A 287 -15.06 -5.32 8.59
C GLN A 287 -13.88 -5.98 7.85
N PHE A 288 -14.10 -6.42 6.61
CA PHE A 288 -13.04 -6.99 5.78
C PHE A 288 -11.90 -6.00 5.50
N GLU A 289 -12.23 -4.74 5.18
CA GLU A 289 -11.24 -3.69 4.97
C GLU A 289 -10.47 -3.37 6.27
N LYS A 290 -11.15 -3.40 7.43
CA LYS A 290 -10.53 -3.25 8.75
C LYS A 290 -9.51 -4.37 9.04
N GLU A 291 -9.89 -5.64 8.85
CA GLU A 291 -8.97 -6.77 9.08
C GLU A 291 -7.80 -6.78 8.09
N LEU A 292 -8.05 -6.41 6.83
CA LEU A 292 -7.01 -6.27 5.83
C LEU A 292 -5.98 -5.22 6.25
N LEU A 293 -6.43 -4.06 6.75
CA LEU A 293 -5.56 -3.00 7.22
C LEU A 293 -4.71 -3.44 8.42
N ARG A 294 -5.30 -4.16 9.39
CA ARG A 294 -4.56 -4.71 10.54
C ARG A 294 -3.46 -5.69 10.09
N LEU A 295 -3.77 -6.61 9.17
CA LEU A 295 -2.78 -7.54 8.60
C LEU A 295 -1.65 -6.81 7.85
N GLN A 296 -2.00 -5.81 7.03
CA GLN A 296 -1.01 -5.05 6.26
C GLN A 296 -0.06 -4.26 7.18
N ARG A 297 -0.59 -3.62 8.21
CA ARG A 297 0.23 -2.90 9.21
C ARG A 297 1.23 -3.83 9.88
N TYR A 298 0.77 -5.01 10.29
CA TYR A 298 1.62 -5.98 10.96
C TYR A 298 2.70 -6.56 10.03
N ILE A 299 2.37 -6.90 8.79
CA ILE A 299 3.34 -7.42 7.81
C ILE A 299 4.37 -6.36 7.42
N ALA A 300 3.97 -5.08 7.32
CA ALA A 300 4.87 -3.98 6.95
C ALA A 300 5.84 -3.59 8.06
N LYS A 301 5.43 -3.73 9.32
CA LYS A 301 6.27 -3.54 10.51
C LYS A 301 5.92 -4.60 11.53
N PRO A 302 6.60 -5.76 11.52
CA PRO A 302 6.49 -6.71 12.61
C PRO A 302 6.86 -5.95 13.88
N LYS A 303 5.90 -5.76 14.80
CA LYS A 303 6.24 -5.20 16.10
C LYS A 303 7.13 -6.22 16.80
N ASP A 304 8.22 -5.76 17.40
CA ASP A 304 9.05 -6.57 18.31
C ASP A 304 8.26 -6.85 19.58
N HIS A 305 7.30 -7.76 19.49
CA HIS A 305 6.53 -8.19 20.63
C HIS A 305 7.33 -9.23 21.39
N LYS A 306 7.43 -9.01 22.70
CA LYS A 306 7.93 -10.02 23.65
C LYS A 306 7.03 -11.27 23.53
N PRO A 307 7.59 -12.47 23.31
CA PRO A 307 6.82 -13.68 23.07
C PRO A 307 5.86 -14.02 24.21
N LEU A 308 6.25 -13.72 25.45
CA LEU A 308 5.44 -13.88 26.66
C LEU A 308 5.52 -12.61 27.51
N LEU A 309 4.37 -12.05 27.87
CA LEU A 309 4.29 -10.96 28.85
C LEU A 309 3.99 -11.52 30.24
N ASN A 310 4.47 -10.84 31.27
CA ASN A 310 4.14 -11.15 32.65
C ASN A 310 2.67 -10.74 32.97
N HIS A 311 2.20 -11.08 34.18
CA HIS A 311 0.80 -10.83 34.56
C HIS A 311 0.42 -9.34 34.58
N GLU A 312 1.33 -8.46 34.98
CA GLU A 312 1.07 -7.02 35.11
C GLU A 312 1.10 -6.32 33.74
N GLU A 313 2.12 -6.62 32.93
CA GLU A 313 2.23 -6.16 31.54
C GLU A 313 0.96 -6.49 30.76
N LEU A 314 0.47 -7.73 30.86
CA LEU A 314 -0.72 -8.17 30.13
C LEU A 314 -2.01 -7.46 30.58
N GLN A 315 -2.13 -7.15 31.87
CA GLN A 315 -3.30 -6.44 32.41
C GLN A 315 -3.32 -4.96 32.05
N SER A 316 -2.16 -4.38 31.75
CA SER A 316 -2.03 -2.97 31.35
C SER A 316 -2.38 -2.71 29.88
N LEU A 317 -2.47 -3.76 29.06
CA LEU A 317 -2.74 -3.64 27.63
C LEU A 317 -4.19 -3.21 27.35
N SER A 318 -4.34 -2.29 26.41
CA SER A 318 -5.62 -1.92 25.83
C SER A 318 -6.22 -3.04 24.97
N ALA A 319 -7.50 -2.92 24.65
CA ALA A 319 -8.18 -3.86 23.75
C ALA A 319 -7.52 -3.94 22.36
N GLU A 320 -7.08 -2.81 21.80
CA GLU A 320 -6.44 -2.79 20.48
C GLU A 320 -5.04 -3.43 20.53
N GLU A 321 -4.29 -3.24 21.61
CA GLU A 321 -2.99 -3.92 21.79
C GLU A 321 -3.14 -5.44 21.95
N LEU A 322 -4.18 -5.90 22.63
CA LEU A 322 -4.49 -7.33 22.71
C LEU A 322 -4.91 -7.91 21.35
N ILE A 323 -5.56 -7.12 20.50
CA ILE A 323 -5.89 -7.50 19.12
C ILE A 323 -4.63 -7.55 18.25
N ASP A 324 -3.74 -6.57 18.36
CA ASP A 324 -2.43 -6.61 17.69
C ASP A 324 -1.66 -7.88 18.08
N ARG A 325 -1.74 -8.27 19.36
CA ARG A 325 -1.11 -9.49 19.87
C ARG A 325 -1.71 -10.77 19.31
N TYR A 326 -3.01 -10.78 19.00
CA TYR A 326 -3.61 -11.86 18.22
C TYR A 326 -2.96 -11.98 16.84
N PHE A 327 -2.75 -10.87 16.13
CA PHE A 327 -2.11 -10.88 14.81
C PHE A 327 -0.65 -11.34 14.88
N TYR A 328 0.07 -10.97 15.95
CA TYR A 328 1.39 -11.52 16.24
C TYR A 328 1.38 -13.05 16.29
N HIS A 329 0.58 -13.62 17.18
CA HIS A 329 0.49 -15.09 17.33
C HIS A 329 -0.05 -15.78 16.08
N PHE A 330 -0.93 -15.12 15.33
CA PHE A 330 -1.52 -15.67 14.13
C PHE A 330 -0.54 -15.75 12.96
N LEU A 331 0.32 -14.73 12.82
CA LEU A 331 1.30 -14.61 11.74
C LEU A 331 2.66 -15.21 12.11
N ASP A 332 2.89 -15.54 13.38
CA ASP A 332 4.08 -16.25 13.83
C ASP A 332 4.31 -17.53 13.01
N GLY A 333 5.55 -17.71 12.56
CA GLY A 333 5.95 -18.78 11.63
C GLY A 333 5.41 -18.68 10.19
N LYS A 334 4.40 -17.85 9.91
CA LYS A 334 3.76 -17.71 8.57
C LYS A 334 4.35 -16.59 7.71
N VAL A 335 5.04 -15.64 8.33
CA VAL A 335 5.76 -14.56 7.65
C VAL A 335 7.25 -14.87 7.56
N VAL A 336 7.93 -14.31 6.56
CA VAL A 336 9.39 -14.37 6.48
C VAL A 336 9.97 -13.58 7.64
N THR A 337 10.81 -14.20 8.47
CA THR A 337 11.49 -13.49 9.56
C THR A 337 12.68 -12.69 9.04
N GLN A 338 13.05 -11.62 9.76
CA GLN A 338 14.24 -10.85 9.41
C GLN A 338 15.51 -11.73 9.42
N GLU A 339 15.60 -12.69 10.34
CA GLU A 339 16.70 -13.65 10.43
C GLU A 339 16.78 -14.57 9.20
N GLN A 340 15.65 -15.05 8.68
CA GLN A 340 15.61 -15.87 7.45
C GLN A 340 16.02 -15.05 6.23
N ALA A 341 15.57 -13.80 6.14
CA ALA A 341 16.01 -12.88 5.11
C ALA A 341 17.51 -12.58 5.21
N ASN A 342 18.05 -12.44 6.43
CA ASN A 342 19.47 -12.28 6.71
C ASN A 342 20.30 -13.49 6.28
N THR A 343 19.88 -14.68 6.67
CA THR A 343 20.57 -15.93 6.31
C THR A 343 20.65 -16.10 4.79
N TYR A 344 19.55 -15.81 4.07
CA TYR A 344 19.55 -15.85 2.61
C TYR A 344 20.42 -14.74 2.00
N PHE A 345 20.39 -13.53 2.57
CA PHE A 345 21.25 -12.44 2.15
C PHE A 345 22.73 -12.80 2.29
N ASP A 346 23.13 -13.39 3.43
CA ASP A 346 24.50 -13.80 3.69
C ASP A 346 24.93 -14.93 2.75
N TYR A 347 24.07 -15.93 2.52
CA TYR A 347 24.29 -16.96 1.49
C TYR A 347 24.53 -16.33 0.10
N VAL A 348 23.66 -15.41 -0.33
CA VAL A 348 23.81 -14.74 -1.63
C VAL A 348 25.14 -13.98 -1.68
N LYS A 349 25.46 -13.22 -0.63
CA LYS A 349 26.69 -12.43 -0.52
C LYS A 349 27.95 -13.30 -0.60
N GLU A 350 27.97 -14.44 0.08
CA GLU A 350 29.12 -15.35 0.12
C GLU A 350 29.34 -16.12 -1.19
N ASN A 351 28.27 -16.38 -1.95
CA ASN A 351 28.35 -17.11 -3.23
C ASN A 351 28.72 -16.23 -4.44
N PHE A 352 28.71 -14.90 -4.30
CA PHE A 352 29.19 -14.01 -5.37
C PHE A 352 30.72 -13.90 -5.34
N ARG A 353 31.35 -14.24 -6.48
CA ARG A 353 32.81 -14.42 -6.67
C ARG A 353 33.69 -13.18 -6.43
N PHE A 354 33.09 -12.01 -6.21
CA PHE A 354 33.76 -10.75 -5.95
C PHE A 354 33.17 -10.12 -4.69
N PRO A 355 33.99 -9.56 -3.77
CA PRO A 355 33.49 -8.85 -2.60
C PRO A 355 32.84 -7.54 -3.06
N ILE A 356 31.56 -7.61 -3.43
CA ILE A 356 30.77 -6.43 -3.73
C ILE A 356 30.40 -5.83 -2.38
N GLU A 357 30.90 -4.62 -2.10
CA GLU A 357 30.38 -3.84 -0.98
C GLU A 357 28.92 -3.51 -1.26
N PHE A 358 28.02 -4.29 -0.65
CA PHE A 358 26.59 -3.97 -0.63
C PHE A 358 26.37 -2.81 0.32
N GLU A 359 26.64 -1.62 -0.21
CA GLU A 359 26.33 -0.37 0.41
C GLU A 359 24.86 -0.03 0.16
N ARG A 360 24.20 0.38 1.23
CA ARG A 360 23.08 1.28 1.19
C ARG A 360 21.78 0.66 0.70
N GLU A 361 21.16 1.33 -0.25
CA GLU A 361 19.90 0.91 -0.86
C GLU A 361 20.04 -0.45 -1.53
N THR A 362 21.23 -0.78 -2.03
CA THR A 362 21.49 -2.09 -2.64
C THR A 362 21.30 -3.21 -1.61
N LYS A 363 21.77 -3.02 -0.36
CA LYS A 363 21.54 -3.99 0.72
C LYS A 363 20.05 -4.13 1.02
N ARG A 364 19.30 -3.02 1.08
CA ARG A 364 17.84 -3.04 1.30
C ARG A 364 17.08 -3.69 0.15
N LEU A 365 17.40 -3.37 -1.10
CA LEU A 365 16.79 -3.97 -2.29
C LEU A 365 17.05 -5.48 -2.35
N ILE A 366 18.26 -5.92 -1.98
CA ILE A 366 18.57 -7.35 -1.88
C ILE A 366 17.86 -7.97 -0.68
N TYR A 367 17.71 -7.29 0.46
CA TYR A 367 16.85 -7.78 1.56
C TYR A 367 15.39 -7.91 1.14
N VAL A 368 14.85 -6.93 0.42
CA VAL A 368 13.48 -6.98 -0.12
C VAL A 368 13.38 -8.13 -1.11
N ALA A 369 14.37 -8.33 -1.99
CA ALA A 369 14.42 -9.46 -2.91
C ALA A 369 14.58 -10.80 -2.17
N ALA A 370 15.37 -10.86 -1.11
CA ALA A 370 15.56 -12.02 -0.25
C ALA A 370 14.26 -12.40 0.45
N ILE A 371 13.53 -11.42 1.02
CA ILE A 371 12.21 -11.62 1.60
C ILE A 371 11.25 -12.18 0.55
N ARG A 372 11.25 -11.63 -0.66
CA ARG A 372 10.44 -12.12 -1.78
C ARG A 372 10.79 -13.55 -2.18
N LEU A 373 12.07 -13.87 -2.29
CA LEU A 373 12.57 -15.16 -2.78
C LEU A 373 12.46 -16.27 -1.72
N THR A 374 12.74 -15.96 -0.46
CA THR A 374 12.58 -16.90 0.67
C THR A 374 11.11 -17.19 0.99
N GLY A 375 10.22 -16.23 0.73
CA GLY A 375 8.77 -16.38 0.88
C GLY A 375 8.03 -16.90 -0.35
N ALA A 376 8.69 -16.94 -1.52
CA ALA A 376 8.07 -17.35 -2.78
C ALA A 376 7.51 -18.78 -2.69
N GLY A 377 6.18 -18.86 -2.55
CA GLY A 377 5.43 -20.11 -2.50
C GLY A 377 5.28 -20.78 -1.13
N SER A 378 5.99 -20.33 -0.08
CA SER A 378 6.00 -20.99 1.25
C SER A 378 5.56 -20.11 2.42
N LYS A 379 5.78 -18.78 2.37
CA LYS A 379 5.42 -17.81 3.44
C LYS A 379 4.69 -16.60 2.88
N ILE A 380 4.16 -15.73 3.75
CA ILE A 380 3.42 -14.52 3.38
C ILE A 380 4.40 -13.32 3.37
N GLY A 381 4.62 -12.75 2.19
CA GLY A 381 5.34 -11.48 1.99
C GLY A 381 4.41 -10.27 1.88
N SER A 382 4.96 -9.05 1.92
CA SER A 382 4.21 -7.79 1.78
C SER A 382 3.55 -7.62 0.40
N ASP A 383 4.09 -8.29 -0.62
CA ASP A 383 3.64 -8.30 -2.01
C ASP A 383 2.62 -9.41 -2.31
N ASP A 384 2.38 -10.33 -1.37
CA ASP A 384 1.33 -11.36 -1.45
C ASP A 384 -0.09 -10.79 -1.20
N ILE A 385 -0.42 -9.66 -1.84
CA ILE A 385 -1.65 -8.90 -1.62
C ILE A 385 -2.90 -9.81 -1.73
N GLY A 386 -2.92 -10.72 -2.71
CA GLY A 386 -3.99 -11.71 -2.85
C GLY A 386 -4.12 -12.66 -1.65
N LYS A 387 -3.01 -13.20 -1.13
CA LYS A 387 -3.04 -14.08 0.06
C LYS A 387 -3.48 -13.30 1.30
N ILE A 388 -2.94 -12.10 1.52
CA ILE A 388 -3.28 -11.24 2.67
C ILE A 388 -4.78 -10.92 2.65
N ARG A 389 -5.33 -10.54 1.49
CA ARG A 389 -6.77 -10.30 1.32
C ARG A 389 -7.58 -11.57 1.56
N ASN A 390 -7.13 -12.75 1.12
CA ASN A 390 -7.84 -14.00 1.40
C ASN A 390 -7.85 -14.33 2.90
N ILE A 391 -6.76 -14.05 3.63
CA ILE A 391 -6.71 -14.22 5.09
C ILE A 391 -7.69 -13.26 5.76
N ALA A 392 -7.68 -11.97 5.41
CA ALA A 392 -8.64 -10.99 5.92
C ALA A 392 -10.08 -11.45 5.69
N ARG A 393 -10.37 -11.95 4.49
CA ARG A 393 -11.71 -12.47 4.14
C ARG A 393 -12.10 -13.66 5.02
N ARG A 394 -11.19 -14.63 5.23
CA ARG A 394 -11.42 -15.79 6.10
C ARG A 394 -11.68 -15.39 7.55
N ILE A 395 -10.96 -14.38 8.08
CA ILE A 395 -11.18 -13.88 9.45
C ILE A 395 -12.63 -13.40 9.61
N VAL A 396 -13.13 -12.64 8.63
CA VAL A 396 -14.48 -12.08 8.67
C VAL A 396 -15.55 -13.15 8.42
N ASP A 397 -15.35 -14.04 7.44
CA ASP A 397 -16.30 -15.13 7.14
C ASP A 397 -16.46 -16.09 8.31
N SER A 398 -15.40 -16.26 9.10
CA SER A 398 -15.40 -17.08 10.31
C SER A 398 -16.03 -16.39 11.52
N LYS A 399 -16.51 -15.15 11.35
CA LYS A 399 -17.07 -14.31 12.42
C LYS A 399 -16.12 -14.18 13.61
N LEU A 400 -14.84 -13.97 13.33
CA LEU A 400 -13.81 -13.80 14.36
C LEU A 400 -13.83 -12.36 14.89
N THR A 401 -14.72 -12.11 15.84
CA THR A 401 -14.89 -10.79 16.46
C THR A 401 -13.67 -10.39 17.28
N ASP A 402 -13.52 -9.09 17.54
CA ASP A 402 -12.43 -8.54 18.35
C ASP A 402 -12.38 -9.17 19.75
N THR A 403 -13.53 -9.45 20.37
CA THR A 403 -13.63 -10.24 21.63
C THR A 403 -12.99 -11.62 21.49
N LYS A 404 -13.26 -12.35 20.39
CA LYS A 404 -12.65 -13.67 20.17
C LYS A 404 -11.15 -13.57 19.95
N LYS A 405 -10.68 -12.55 19.22
CA LYS A 405 -9.24 -12.28 19.03
C LYS A 405 -8.54 -12.05 20.37
N ILE A 406 -9.12 -11.23 21.25
CA ILE A 406 -8.59 -10.97 22.59
C ILE A 406 -8.54 -12.25 23.43
N ILE A 407 -9.61 -13.06 23.45
CA ILE A 407 -9.63 -14.36 24.17
C ILE A 407 -8.49 -15.27 23.69
N ILE A 408 -8.29 -15.35 22.37
CA ILE A 408 -7.23 -16.17 21.76
C ILE A 408 -5.85 -15.63 22.14
N ALA A 409 -5.64 -14.31 22.07
CA ALA A 409 -4.38 -13.68 22.45
C ALA A 409 -4.04 -14.01 23.91
N LEU A 410 -4.96 -13.76 24.85
CA LEU A 410 -4.76 -14.06 26.28
C LEU A 410 -4.49 -15.56 26.53
N SER A 411 -5.16 -16.45 25.81
CA SER A 411 -4.93 -17.90 25.91
C SER A 411 -3.54 -18.30 25.40
N LYS A 412 -3.03 -17.66 24.35
CA LYS A 412 -1.67 -17.89 23.83
C LYS A 412 -0.58 -17.41 24.78
N GLU A 413 -0.92 -16.47 25.65
CA GLU A 413 -0.09 -15.97 26.76
C GLU A 413 -0.16 -16.82 28.03
N GLY A 414 -0.80 -18.00 27.94
CA GLY A 414 -0.88 -18.94 29.05
C GLY A 414 -1.97 -18.65 30.07
N LYS A 415 -2.88 -17.69 29.82
CA LYS A 415 -4.00 -17.44 30.75
C LYS A 415 -5.00 -18.58 30.75
N THR A 416 -5.43 -18.95 31.94
CA THR A 416 -6.51 -19.91 32.16
C THR A 416 -7.87 -19.29 31.80
N GLN A 417 -8.87 -20.13 31.54
CA GLN A 417 -10.22 -19.66 31.22
C GLN A 417 -10.84 -18.80 32.33
N LYS A 418 -10.50 -19.09 33.60
CA LYS A 418 -10.94 -18.30 34.76
C LYS A 418 -10.32 -16.90 34.77
N GLU A 419 -9.03 -16.80 34.48
CA GLU A 419 -8.32 -15.51 34.41
C GLU A 419 -8.82 -14.67 33.24
N ILE A 420 -9.08 -15.28 32.08
CA ILE A 420 -9.68 -14.60 30.92
C ILE A 420 -11.06 -14.06 31.28
N SER A 421 -11.92 -14.88 31.92
CA SER A 421 -13.25 -14.45 32.38
C SER A 421 -13.17 -13.27 33.37
N SER A 422 -12.22 -13.31 34.30
CA SER A 422 -11.97 -12.24 35.25
C SER A 422 -11.49 -10.95 34.56
N HIS A 423 -10.58 -11.07 33.58
CA HIS A 423 -10.11 -9.95 32.77
C HIS A 423 -11.26 -9.24 32.05
N PHE A 424 -12.16 -9.99 31.41
CA PHE A 424 -13.32 -9.38 30.74
C PHE A 424 -14.29 -8.69 31.69
N SER A 425 -14.47 -9.26 32.88
CA SER A 425 -15.35 -8.68 33.90
C SER A 425 -14.75 -7.38 34.49
N LYS A 426 -13.43 -7.34 34.71
CA LYS A 426 -12.71 -6.19 35.28
C LYS A 426 -12.48 -5.07 34.27
N SER A 427 -11.96 -5.40 33.09
CA SER A 427 -11.49 -4.40 32.11
C SER A 427 -12.59 -3.91 31.18
N TYR A 428 -13.63 -4.72 30.92
CA TYR A 428 -14.69 -4.38 29.97
C TYR A 428 -16.10 -4.41 30.57
N GLY A 429 -16.27 -4.84 31.83
CA GLY A 429 -17.59 -5.01 32.45
C GLY A 429 -18.44 -6.14 31.83
N ILE A 430 -17.82 -7.02 31.03
CA ILE A 430 -18.54 -8.08 30.30
C ILE A 430 -18.38 -9.41 31.04
N LYS A 431 -19.51 -10.00 31.44
CA LYS A 431 -19.51 -11.35 32.03
C LYS A 431 -19.48 -12.40 30.93
N ILE A 432 -18.34 -13.07 30.77
CA ILE A 432 -18.18 -14.20 29.85
C ILE A 432 -17.91 -15.47 30.67
N SER A 433 -18.72 -16.52 30.48
CA SER A 433 -18.51 -17.79 31.17
C SER A 433 -17.28 -18.55 30.64
N THR A 434 -16.63 -19.32 31.52
CA THR A 434 -15.50 -20.20 31.16
C THR A 434 -15.88 -21.20 30.06
N GLN A 435 -17.11 -21.72 30.09
CA GLN A 435 -17.62 -22.62 29.07
C GLN A 435 -17.73 -21.95 27.69
N SER A 436 -18.16 -20.68 27.64
CA SER A 436 -18.17 -19.91 26.40
C SER A 436 -16.76 -19.65 25.87
N ILE A 437 -15.81 -19.35 26.75
CA ILE A 437 -14.38 -19.20 26.40
C ILE A 437 -13.84 -20.50 25.79
N SER A 438 -14.12 -21.65 26.41
CA SER A 438 -13.71 -22.96 25.91
C SER A 438 -14.24 -23.23 24.49
N LYS A 439 -15.55 -22.99 24.25
CA LYS A 439 -16.16 -23.13 22.92
C LYS A 439 -15.51 -22.22 21.87
N ILE A 440 -15.18 -20.97 22.25
CA ILE A 440 -14.48 -20.02 21.37
C ILE A 440 -13.09 -20.54 20.99
N LEU A 441 -12.30 -21.03 21.96
CA LEU A 441 -10.96 -21.56 21.71
C LEU A 441 -11.00 -22.80 20.81
N ILE A 442 -11.94 -23.71 21.05
CA ILE A 442 -12.13 -24.92 20.23
C ILE A 442 -12.49 -24.55 18.78
N SER A 443 -13.51 -23.70 18.59
CA SER A 443 -13.96 -23.29 17.26
C SER A 443 -12.89 -22.50 16.49
N SER A 444 -12.09 -21.69 17.19
CA SER A 444 -11.09 -20.82 16.58
C SER A 444 -9.74 -21.50 16.31
N SER A 445 -9.49 -22.68 16.88
CA SER A 445 -8.27 -23.47 16.65
C SER A 445 -8.01 -23.79 15.17
N LYS A 446 -9.09 -23.90 14.38
CA LYS A 446 -9.03 -24.12 12.93
C LYS A 446 -8.43 -22.95 12.14
N HIS A 447 -8.33 -21.75 12.74
CA HIS A 447 -7.75 -20.58 12.06
C HIS A 447 -6.23 -20.54 12.13
N PHE A 448 -5.62 -21.25 13.08
CA PHE A 448 -4.16 -21.27 13.22
C PHE A 448 -3.49 -22.34 12.35
N LYS A 449 -4.26 -23.32 11.87
CA LYS A 449 -3.87 -24.28 10.83
C LYS A 449 -4.06 -23.66 9.45
#